data_AF-A0A1H5N959-F1
#
_entry.id   AF-A0A1H5N959-F1
#
_cell.length_a   1.000
_cell.length_b   1.000
_cell.length_c   1.000
_cell.angle_alpha   90.00
_cell.angle_beta   90.00
_cell.angle_gamma   90.00
#
_symmetry.space_group_name_H-M   'P 1'
#
loop_
_entity.id
_entity.type
_entity.pdbx_description
1 polymer ?
#
loop_
_entity_poly.entity_id
_entity_poly.type
_entity_poly.pdbx_seq_one_letter_code
_entity_poly.pdbx_strand_id
1 'polypeptide(L)'
;MPPIYRWHFAGAAAFLLGWTSTRGEPTLHDVGMEKLVSSPAAVAAFGALAADTADAGVTVGKMFGATSLMVGTKAVGCLHGDGVAFKLGRDSTGHAAALALPGAALFDPSGMGRPFKDWVLVPLASADQWVVLVEAALAARPSP
;
A
#
# COMPACT_ATOMS: atom_id res chain seq x y z
N MET A 1 50.42 -9.17 4.03
CA MET A 1 49.01 -9.00 4.46
C MET A 1 48.92 -7.66 5.18
N PRO A 2 48.06 -6.70 4.81
CA PRO A 2 47.02 -6.69 3.77
C PRO A 2 47.39 -5.86 2.51
N PRO A 3 46.63 -5.94 1.40
CA PRO A 3 46.88 -5.15 0.20
C PRO A 3 46.22 -3.76 0.27
N ILE A 4 46.95 -2.79 -0.27
CA ILE A 4 46.60 -1.38 -0.42
C ILE A 4 46.11 -1.23 -1.87
N TYR A 5 44.83 -0.92 -2.09
CA TYR A 5 44.37 -0.49 -3.41
C TYR A 5 44.05 1.00 -3.39
N ARG A 6 45.08 1.76 -3.75
CA ARG A 6 45.05 3.15 -4.17
C ARG A 6 44.69 3.18 -5.65
N TRP A 7 43.50 3.66 -5.99
CA TRP A 7 43.21 4.04 -7.38
C TRP A 7 43.70 5.48 -7.59
N HIS A 8 44.69 5.63 -8.47
CA HIS A 8 44.99 6.90 -9.13
C HIS A 8 44.05 7.02 -10.32
N PHE A 9 43.27 8.10 -10.36
CA PHE A 9 42.90 8.74 -11.62
C PHE A 9 43.24 10.22 -11.48
N ALA A 10 44.33 10.62 -12.13
CA ALA A 10 44.64 11.99 -12.48
C ALA A 10 44.20 12.18 -13.93
N GLY A 11 43.44 13.24 -14.22
CA GLY A 11 43.02 13.50 -15.59
C GLY A 11 42.13 14.71 -15.76
N ALA A 12 42.78 15.86 -15.87
CA ALA A 12 42.39 17.04 -16.65
C ALA A 12 41.19 17.89 -16.22
N ALA A 13 41.53 19.17 -16.01
CA ALA A 13 40.64 20.28 -15.77
C ALA A 13 40.05 20.87 -17.06
N ALA A 14 39.04 21.70 -16.83
CA ALA A 14 38.49 22.77 -17.67
C ALA A 14 37.51 22.38 -18.78
N PHE A 15 36.23 22.66 -18.54
CA PHE A 15 35.47 23.56 -19.41
C PHE A 15 34.48 24.36 -18.55
N LEU A 16 34.77 25.65 -18.42
CA LEU A 16 33.79 26.68 -18.07
C LEU A 16 32.84 26.82 -19.25
N LEU A 17 31.53 26.66 -19.03
CA LEU A 17 30.46 27.43 -19.67
C LEU A 17 29.15 27.09 -18.94
N GLY A 18 28.35 28.13 -18.72
CA GLY A 18 27.30 28.19 -17.71
C GLY A 18 26.22 27.11 -17.80
N TRP A 19 25.89 26.57 -16.64
CA TRP A 19 24.54 26.12 -16.34
C TRP A 19 24.16 26.67 -14.96
N THR A 20 23.60 27.88 -14.95
CA THR A 20 22.84 28.38 -13.82
C THR A 20 21.48 27.68 -13.83
N SER A 21 21.38 26.51 -13.21
CA SER A 21 20.07 26.04 -12.75
C SER A 21 20.02 26.34 -11.27
N THR A 22 19.38 27.47 -11.02
CA THR A 22 18.48 27.70 -9.90
C THR A 22 18.27 26.44 -9.06
N ARG A 23 18.91 26.41 -7.89
CA ARG A 23 18.26 25.79 -6.73
C ARG A 23 16.94 26.52 -6.57
N GLY A 24 15.89 25.98 -7.19
CA GLY A 24 14.54 26.26 -6.75
C GLY A 24 14.46 25.76 -5.33
N GLU A 25 14.41 26.69 -4.38
CA GLU A 25 13.86 26.41 -3.07
C GLU A 25 12.55 25.63 -3.29
N PRO A 26 12.32 24.50 -2.61
CA PRO A 26 11.02 23.86 -2.67
C PRO A 26 10.02 24.85 -2.09
N THR A 27 9.27 25.51 -2.97
CA THR A 27 8.14 26.34 -2.63
C THR A 27 7.18 25.48 -1.82
N LEU A 28 6.73 26.02 -0.69
CA LEU A 28 5.75 25.48 0.24
C LEU A 28 4.36 25.35 -0.41
N HIS A 29 4.24 24.64 -1.53
CA HIS A 29 3.01 24.32 -2.24
C HIS A 29 3.15 22.95 -2.91
N ASP A 30 3.53 21.93 -2.15
CA ASP A 30 3.34 20.52 -2.53
C ASP A 30 3.04 19.71 -1.28
N VAL A 31 1.90 19.98 -0.65
CA VAL A 31 1.27 18.99 0.24
C VAL A 31 0.41 18.07 -0.66
N GLY A 32 1.04 17.53 -1.70
CA GLY A 32 0.46 16.48 -2.52
C GLY A 32 0.58 15.20 -1.73
N MET A 33 -0.55 14.69 -1.20
CA MET A 33 -0.71 13.39 -0.53
C MET A 33 0.54 12.50 -0.65
N GLU A 34 1.38 12.47 0.37
CA GLU A 34 2.49 11.51 0.42
C GLU A 34 1.84 10.13 0.53
N LYS A 35 1.65 9.50 -0.62
CA LYS A 35 1.00 8.21 -0.75
C LYS A 35 1.85 7.24 0.04
N LEU A 36 1.33 6.75 1.17
CA LEU A 36 2.07 5.87 2.08
C LEU A 36 2.71 4.73 1.29
N VAL A 37 4.04 4.77 1.22
CA VAL A 37 4.84 3.75 0.53
C VAL A 37 4.80 2.48 1.37
N SER A 38 4.38 1.38 0.77
CA SER A 38 4.35 0.08 1.43
C SER A 38 5.75 -0.52 1.58
N SER A 39 6.05 -1.10 2.74
CA SER A 39 7.30 -1.84 2.94
C SER A 39 7.37 -3.08 2.05
N PRO A 40 8.59 -3.60 1.75
CA PRO A 40 8.74 -4.85 1.02
C PRO A 40 8.04 -6.04 1.69
N ALA A 41 7.97 -6.06 3.02
CA ALA A 41 7.29 -7.11 3.78
C ALA A 41 5.77 -7.06 3.55
N ALA A 42 5.17 -5.86 3.58
CA ALA A 42 3.74 -5.69 3.29
C ALA A 42 3.41 -6.08 1.84
N VAL A 43 4.26 -5.70 0.87
CA VAL A 43 4.11 -6.10 -0.53
C VAL A 43 4.20 -7.62 -0.70
N ALA A 44 5.17 -8.27 -0.06
CA ALA A 44 5.33 -9.72 -0.12
C ALA A 44 4.13 -10.46 0.51
N ALA A 45 3.69 -10.04 1.69
CA ALA A 45 2.53 -10.62 2.38
C ALA A 45 1.24 -10.42 1.57
N PHE A 46 1.06 -9.25 0.94
CA PHE A 46 -0.05 -9.00 0.03
C PHE A 46 0.00 -9.93 -1.20
N GLY A 47 1.19 -10.18 -1.74
CA GLY A 47 1.38 -11.11 -2.85
C GLY A 47 1.00 -12.54 -2.48
N ALA A 48 1.39 -13.00 -1.29
CA ALA A 48 0.99 -14.31 -0.76
C ALA A 48 -0.53 -14.39 -0.56
N LEU A 49 -1.13 -13.37 0.05
CA LEU A 49 -2.59 -13.28 0.21
C LEU A 49 -3.33 -13.38 -1.13
N ALA A 50 -2.84 -12.72 -2.17
CA ALA A 50 -3.43 -12.79 -3.50
C ALA A 50 -3.33 -14.19 -4.12
N ALA A 51 -2.23 -14.90 -3.88
CA ALA A 51 -2.05 -16.28 -4.33
C ALA A 51 -2.98 -17.25 -3.58
N ASP A 52 -3.07 -17.12 -2.25
CA ASP A 52 -3.88 -17.98 -1.39
C ASP A 52 -5.39 -17.85 -1.66
N THR A 53 -5.81 -16.70 -2.21
CA THR A 53 -7.23 -16.41 -2.49
C THR A 53 -7.58 -16.51 -3.98
N ALA A 54 -6.62 -16.91 -4.84
CA ALA A 54 -6.81 -16.98 -6.28
C ALA A 54 -7.95 -17.94 -6.69
N ASP A 55 -8.06 -19.09 -6.02
CA ASP A 55 -9.11 -20.10 -6.28
C ASP A 55 -10.52 -19.59 -5.95
N ALA A 56 -10.63 -18.56 -5.11
CA ALA A 56 -11.89 -17.87 -4.82
C ALA A 56 -12.25 -16.79 -5.88
N GLY A 57 -11.50 -16.73 -6.99
CA GLY A 57 -11.68 -15.75 -8.06
C GLY A 57 -11.09 -14.37 -7.78
N VAL A 58 -10.19 -14.28 -6.80
CA VAL A 58 -9.46 -13.04 -6.49
C VAL A 58 -8.31 -12.85 -7.47
N THR A 59 -8.17 -11.63 -7.97
CA THR A 59 -7.12 -11.22 -8.90
C THR A 59 -6.44 -9.95 -8.42
N VAL A 60 -5.20 -9.71 -8.87
CA VAL A 60 -4.50 -8.46 -8.57
C VAL A 60 -4.81 -7.43 -9.65
N GLY A 61 -5.22 -6.24 -9.24
CA GLY A 61 -5.46 -5.10 -10.11
C GLY A 61 -5.04 -3.78 -9.45
N LYS A 62 -5.61 -2.68 -9.93
CA LYS A 62 -5.41 -1.35 -9.34
C LYS A 62 -6.75 -0.67 -9.06
N MET A 63 -6.90 -0.13 -7.85
CA MET A 63 -8.00 0.74 -7.47
C MET A 63 -7.45 1.85 -6.57
N PHE A 64 -7.91 3.09 -6.76
CA PHE A 64 -7.35 4.28 -6.10
C PHE A 64 -5.84 4.49 -6.35
N GLY A 65 -5.35 3.98 -7.48
CA GLY A 65 -3.93 3.97 -7.83
C GLY A 65 -3.06 3.12 -6.89
N ALA A 66 -3.65 2.25 -6.07
CA ALA A 66 -2.98 1.30 -5.21
C ALA A 66 -3.17 -0.14 -5.72
N THR A 67 -2.22 -1.02 -5.44
CA THR A 67 -2.34 -2.46 -5.73
C THR A 67 -3.53 -3.02 -4.95
N SER A 68 -4.45 -3.70 -5.63
CA SER A 68 -5.75 -4.09 -5.07
C SER A 68 -6.11 -5.53 -5.39
N LEU A 69 -6.81 -6.18 -4.46
CA LEU A 69 -7.48 -7.45 -4.64
C LEU A 69 -8.85 -7.19 -5.26
N MET A 70 -9.12 -7.85 -6.39
CA MET A 70 -10.27 -7.62 -7.24
C MET A 70 -11.03 -8.93 -7.42
N VAL A 71 -12.37 -8.85 -7.46
CA VAL A 71 -13.22 -9.91 -7.99
C VAL A 71 -14.10 -9.33 -9.09
N GLY A 72 -13.89 -9.81 -10.32
CA GLY A 72 -14.41 -9.15 -11.51
C GLY A 72 -13.94 -7.70 -11.58
N THR A 73 -14.87 -6.74 -11.52
CA THR A 73 -14.59 -5.30 -11.59
C THR A 73 -14.63 -4.59 -10.23
N LYS A 74 -14.81 -5.33 -9.13
CA LYS A 74 -14.99 -4.77 -7.78
C LYS A 74 -13.76 -5.07 -6.91
N ALA A 75 -13.23 -4.05 -6.24
CA ALA A 75 -12.20 -4.26 -5.22
C ALA A 75 -12.81 -4.82 -3.94
N VAL A 76 -12.14 -5.83 -3.39
CA VAL A 76 -12.42 -6.43 -2.08
C VAL A 76 -11.34 -6.10 -1.06
N GLY A 77 -10.13 -5.72 -1.52
CA GLY A 77 -9.12 -5.13 -0.66
C GLY A 77 -8.07 -4.31 -1.42
N CYS A 78 -7.33 -3.46 -0.73
CA CYS A 78 -6.21 -2.71 -1.32
C CYS A 78 -5.05 -2.52 -0.35
N LEU A 79 -3.83 -2.61 -0.87
CA LEU A 79 -2.61 -2.35 -0.11
C LEU A 79 -2.51 -0.85 0.17
N HIS A 80 -2.24 -0.50 1.43
CA HIS A 80 -2.12 0.88 1.87
C HIS A 80 -1.12 1.01 3.02
N GLY A 81 0.04 1.63 2.76
CA GLY A 81 1.16 1.62 3.69
C GLY A 81 1.55 0.18 4.03
N ASP A 82 1.71 -0.13 5.32
CA ASP A 82 2.03 -1.46 5.83
C ASP A 82 0.80 -2.29 6.23
N GLY A 83 -0.34 -2.07 5.58
CA GLY A 83 -1.56 -2.82 5.84
C GLY A 83 -2.41 -3.02 4.59
N VAL A 84 -3.49 -3.77 4.75
CA VAL A 84 -4.48 -4.00 3.70
C VAL A 84 -5.82 -3.49 4.18
N ALA A 85 -6.46 -2.64 3.39
CA ALA A 85 -7.83 -2.23 3.62
C ALA A 85 -8.79 -3.22 2.96
N PHE A 86 -9.78 -3.74 3.69
CA PHE A 86 -10.76 -4.70 3.20
C PHE A 86 -12.16 -4.11 3.17
N LYS A 87 -12.93 -4.38 2.11
CA LYS A 87 -14.34 -3.97 1.99
C LYS A 87 -15.25 -5.00 2.65
N LEU A 88 -15.54 -4.81 3.93
CA LEU A 88 -16.26 -5.79 4.75
C LEU A 88 -17.76 -5.51 4.86
N GLY A 89 -18.21 -4.35 4.36
CA GLY A 89 -19.59 -3.88 4.50
C GLY A 89 -19.83 -3.33 5.90
N ARG A 90 -20.40 -2.13 5.99
CA ARG A 90 -20.65 -1.46 7.26
C ARG A 90 -21.52 -2.33 8.17
N ASP A 91 -21.17 -2.33 9.46
CA ASP A 91 -21.89 -3.03 10.53
C ASP A 91 -21.98 -4.56 10.36
N SER A 92 -21.21 -5.16 9.44
CA SER A 92 -21.13 -6.62 9.30
C SER A 92 -20.30 -7.25 10.41
N THR A 93 -20.49 -8.56 10.65
CA THR A 93 -19.67 -9.32 11.61
C THR A 93 -18.19 -9.27 11.25
N GLY A 94 -17.85 -9.38 9.96
CA GLY A 94 -16.47 -9.27 9.49
C GLY A 94 -15.88 -7.88 9.76
N HIS A 95 -16.66 -6.82 9.55
CA HIS A 95 -16.25 -5.45 9.83
C HIS A 95 -15.97 -5.22 11.32
N ALA A 96 -16.86 -5.69 12.21
CA ALA A 96 -16.68 -5.59 13.65
C ALA A 96 -15.46 -6.40 14.13
N ALA A 97 -15.28 -7.62 13.61
CA ALA A 97 -14.13 -8.47 13.93
C ALA A 97 -12.80 -7.83 13.48
N ALA A 98 -12.76 -7.24 12.28
CA ALA A 98 -11.58 -6.57 11.77
C ALA A 98 -11.19 -5.35 12.62
N LEU A 99 -12.16 -4.54 13.05
CA LEU A 99 -11.91 -3.38 13.92
C LEU A 99 -11.44 -3.75 15.33
N ALA A 100 -11.69 -4.98 15.76
CA ALA A 100 -11.18 -5.48 17.05
C ALA A 100 -9.69 -5.88 16.98
N LEU A 101 -9.10 -5.98 15.79
CA LEU A 101 -7.69 -6.33 15.64
C LEU A 101 -6.76 -5.18 16.08
N PRO A 102 -5.61 -5.48 16.69
CA PRO A 102 -4.67 -4.46 17.14
C PRO A 102 -4.20 -3.55 15.99
N GLY A 103 -4.37 -2.24 16.16
CA GLY A 103 -3.97 -1.24 15.17
C GLY A 103 -4.86 -1.17 13.93
N ALA A 104 -5.96 -1.92 13.88
CA ALA A 104 -6.95 -1.77 12.82
C ALA A 104 -7.74 -0.47 12.99
N ALA A 105 -8.13 0.13 11.86
CA ALA A 105 -8.89 1.37 11.83
C ALA A 105 -9.76 1.44 10.59
N LEU A 106 -10.74 2.35 10.58
CA LEU A 106 -11.48 2.64 9.35
C LEU A 106 -10.53 3.20 8.29
N PHE A 107 -10.68 2.70 7.06
CA PHE A 107 -9.80 3.08 5.96
C PHE A 107 -10.16 4.48 5.45
N ASP A 108 -9.19 5.40 5.50
CA ASP A 108 -9.29 6.73 4.89
C ASP A 108 -8.25 6.88 3.77
N PRO A 109 -8.61 6.61 2.50
CA PRO A 109 -7.69 6.78 1.38
C PRO A 109 -7.27 8.23 1.16
N SER A 110 -8.05 9.19 1.68
CA SER A 110 -7.82 10.63 1.51
C SER A 110 -6.87 11.22 2.54
N GLY A 111 -6.72 10.58 3.71
CA GLY A 111 -6.00 11.14 4.86
C GLY A 111 -6.61 12.42 5.42
N MET A 112 -7.82 12.82 4.99
CA MET A 112 -8.47 14.07 5.37
C MET A 112 -9.57 13.89 6.44
N GLY A 113 -9.59 12.75 7.13
CA GLY A 113 -10.62 12.43 8.13
C GLY A 113 -11.97 12.04 7.50
N ARG A 114 -11.95 11.46 6.30
CA ARG A 114 -13.16 11.02 5.58
C ARG A 114 -13.11 9.51 5.32
N PRO A 115 -13.13 8.68 6.39
CA PRO A 115 -13.00 7.24 6.25
C PRO A 115 -14.20 6.62 5.53
N PHE A 116 -13.92 5.58 4.74
CA PHE A 116 -14.91 4.72 4.15
C PHE A 116 -15.46 3.78 5.22
N LYS A 117 -16.72 3.95 5.60
CA LYS A 117 -17.35 3.21 6.71
C LYS A 117 -17.56 1.72 6.44
N ASP A 118 -17.41 1.28 5.20
CA ASP A 118 -17.48 -0.12 4.80
C ASP A 118 -16.11 -0.81 4.78
N TRP A 119 -15.03 -0.06 5.06
CA TRP A 119 -13.66 -0.50 4.87
C TRP A 119 -12.85 -0.40 6.16
N VAL A 120 -12.07 -1.44 6.43
CA VAL A 120 -11.18 -1.51 7.58
C VAL A 120 -9.76 -1.77 7.09
N LEU A 121 -8.83 -0.89 7.45
CA LEU A 121 -7.39 -1.09 7.29
C LEU A 121 -6.88 -1.98 8.41
N VAL A 122 -6.25 -3.10 8.04
CA VAL A 122 -5.66 -4.06 8.98
C VAL A 122 -4.14 -4.10 8.76
N PRO A 123 -3.33 -3.84 9.81
CA PRO A 123 -1.88 -3.82 9.69
C PRO A 123 -1.26 -5.19 9.37
N LEU A 124 -0.04 -5.17 8.85
CA LEU A 124 0.81 -6.35 8.62
C LEU A 124 0.99 -7.20 9.89
N ALA A 125 0.94 -6.59 11.07
CA ALA A 125 1.02 -7.30 12.36
C ALA A 125 -0.12 -8.30 12.59
N SER A 126 -1.22 -8.19 11.83
CA SER A 126 -2.36 -9.12 11.85
C SER A 126 -2.58 -9.77 10.48
N ALA A 127 -1.52 -9.99 9.72
CA ALA A 127 -1.59 -10.58 8.38
C ALA A 127 -2.10 -12.02 8.35
N ASP A 128 -1.98 -12.74 9.47
CA ASP A 128 -2.56 -14.07 9.68
C ASP A 128 -4.10 -14.06 9.55
N GLN A 129 -4.74 -12.92 9.78
CA GLN A 129 -6.20 -12.75 9.65
C GLN A 129 -6.64 -12.36 8.24
N TRP A 130 -5.72 -11.97 7.35
CA TRP A 130 -6.09 -11.37 6.07
C TRP A 130 -6.89 -12.28 5.14
N VAL A 131 -6.60 -13.59 5.10
CA VAL A 131 -7.34 -14.55 4.27
C VAL A 131 -8.82 -14.60 4.69
N VAL A 132 -9.08 -14.71 5.99
CA VAL A 132 -10.45 -14.72 6.54
C VAL A 132 -11.17 -13.39 6.25
N LEU A 133 -10.46 -12.27 6.27
CA LEU A 133 -11.02 -10.96 5.92
C LEU A 133 -11.34 -10.84 4.42
N VAL A 134 -10.57 -11.47 3.54
CA VAL A 134 -10.95 -11.60 2.12
C VAL A 134 -12.25 -12.39 2.02
N GLU A 135 -12.35 -13.57 2.64
CA GLU A 135 -13.57 -14.39 2.63
C GLU A 135 -14.79 -13.60 3.13
N ALA A 136 -14.64 -12.87 4.23
CA ALA A 136 -15.68 -11.99 4.76
C ALA A 136 -16.06 -10.88 3.75
N ALA A 137 -15.09 -10.28 3.06
CA ALA A 137 -15.34 -9.30 2.01
C ALA A 137 -16.08 -9.92 0.80
N LEU A 138 -15.76 -11.17 0.42
CA LEU A 138 -16.46 -11.90 -0.64
C LEU A 138 -17.93 -12.17 -0.26
N ALA A 139 -18.18 -12.53 1.00
CA ALA A 139 -19.51 -12.80 1.54
C ALA A 139 -20.36 -11.53 1.72
N ALA A 140 -19.74 -10.39 2.04
CA ALA A 140 -20.41 -9.10 2.23
C ALA A 140 -20.80 -8.40 0.93
N ARG A 141 -20.42 -8.94 -0.23
CA ARG A 141 -20.82 -8.36 -1.52
C ARG A 141 -22.33 -8.46 -1.69
N PRO A 142 -23.02 -7.38 -2.08
CA PRO A 142 -24.40 -7.50 -2.53
C PRO A 142 -24.43 -8.43 -3.75
N SER A 143 -25.39 -9.37 -3.75
CA SER A 143 -25.65 -10.23 -4.92
C SER A 143 -25.93 -9.35 -6.15
N PRO A 144 -25.51 -9.76 -7.36
CA PRO A 144 -25.81 -9.03 -8.58
C PRO A 144 -27.30 -8.84 -8.83
#